data_AF-A0A7K7GSU6-F1
#
_entry.id   AF-A0A7K7GSU6-F1
#
_cell.length_a   1.000
_cell.length_b   1.000
_cell.length_c   1.000
_cell.angle_alpha   90.00
_cell.angle_beta   90.00
_cell.angle_gamma   90.00
#
_symmetry.space_group_name_H-M   'P 1'
#
loop_
_entity.id
_entity.type
_entity.pdbx_description
1 polymer ?
#
loop_
_entity_poly.entity_id
_entity_poly.type
_entity_poly.pdbx_seq_one_letter_code
_entity_poly.pdbx_strand_id
1 'polypeptide(L)'
;GCPGVLAVLGLEAAAPGECELTRLLQDKLQYEMRLQYMKHYFPIDYTVQVQYEEVLRPSNITRLRNGTVSEAALRYLWFHVSSQAVLRIHEVLPEKHPSWKYTQELYQLFDALGEEYSKYRQTDVETVVADVVKLIHSAGAESRSKAVRPKALLDNCLKVMRMLYGVPCELGTR
;
A
#
# COMPACT_ATOMS: atom_id res chain seq x y z
N GLY A 1 -29.54 33.80 11.25
CA GLY A 1 -29.65 32.37 11.59
C GLY A 1 -29.29 31.55 10.37
N CYS A 2 -28.28 30.71 10.51
CA CYS A 2 -28.01 29.42 9.83
C CYS A 2 -26.50 29.15 9.95
N PRO A 3 -26.06 28.46 11.03
CA PRO A 3 -24.67 28.08 11.19
C PRO A 3 -24.41 26.81 10.39
N GLY A 4 -23.81 26.95 9.21
CA GLY A 4 -23.26 25.82 8.46
C GLY A 4 -21.85 25.49 8.94
N VAL A 5 -21.73 25.01 10.18
CA VAL A 5 -20.48 24.40 10.65
C VAL A 5 -20.34 23.07 9.90
N LEU A 6 -19.57 23.08 8.82
CA LEU A 6 -18.99 21.88 8.25
C LEU A 6 -17.99 21.35 9.27
N ALA A 7 -18.50 20.54 10.19
CA ALA A 7 -17.70 19.72 11.06
C ALA A 7 -16.94 18.73 10.18
N VAL A 8 -15.72 19.09 9.76
CA VAL A 8 -14.73 18.14 9.25
C VAL A 8 -14.26 17.36 10.48
N LEU A 9 -15.11 16.43 10.91
CA LEU A 9 -14.82 15.49 11.98
C LEU A 9 -13.67 14.59 11.52
N GLY A 10 -12.50 14.78 12.12
CA GLY A 10 -11.57 13.69 12.44
C GLY A 10 -11.01 12.87 11.28
N LEU A 11 -10.56 13.51 10.19
CA LEU A 11 -9.52 12.87 9.37
C LEU A 11 -8.24 12.87 10.20
N GLU A 12 -7.97 11.77 10.88
CA GLU A 12 -6.72 11.53 11.61
C GLU A 12 -5.56 11.99 10.72
N ALA A 13 -4.90 13.08 11.11
CA ALA A 13 -3.83 13.67 10.33
C ALA A 13 -2.73 12.61 10.12
N ALA A 14 -2.25 12.46 8.89
CA ALA A 14 -1.08 11.63 8.64
C ALA A 14 0.15 12.31 9.25
N ALA A 15 1.07 11.55 9.84
CA ALA A 15 2.29 12.12 10.38
C ALA A 15 3.12 12.79 9.26
N PRO A 16 3.86 13.88 9.55
CA PRO A 16 4.67 14.56 8.53
C PRO A 16 5.65 13.63 7.79
N GLY A 17 6.27 12.68 8.50
CA GLY A 17 7.16 11.68 7.91
C GLY A 17 6.45 10.74 6.94
N GLU A 18 5.22 10.32 7.24
CA GLU A 18 4.39 9.55 6.30
C GLU A 18 4.07 10.35 5.05
N CYS A 19 3.74 11.64 5.19
CA CYS A 19 3.46 12.50 4.05
C CYS A 19 4.67 12.71 3.15
N GLU A 20 5.86 12.86 3.73
CA GLU A 20 7.10 12.97 2.95
C GLU A 20 7.37 11.68 2.14
N LEU A 21 7.33 10.53 2.80
CA LEU A 21 7.61 9.24 2.17
C LEU A 21 6.53 8.85 1.14
N THR A 22 5.26 9.13 1.40
CA THR A 22 4.18 8.86 0.44
C THR A 22 4.23 9.76 -0.81
N ARG A 23 4.78 10.98 -0.70
CA ARG A 23 5.09 11.80 -1.88
C ARG A 23 6.21 11.20 -2.72
N LEU A 24 7.29 10.72 -2.09
CA LEU A 24 8.38 10.03 -2.78
C LEU A 24 7.87 8.74 -3.46
N LEU A 25 7.05 7.96 -2.75
CA LEU A 25 6.37 6.80 -3.32
C LEU A 25 5.47 7.20 -4.49
N GLN A 26 4.73 8.30 -4.40
CA GLN A 26 3.89 8.78 -5.51
C GLN A 26 4.73 9.04 -6.77
N ASP A 27 5.89 9.67 -6.64
CA ASP A 27 6.78 9.95 -7.78
C ASP A 27 7.32 8.65 -8.39
N LYS A 28 7.69 7.66 -7.56
CA LYS A 28 8.12 6.34 -8.04
C LYS A 28 6.98 5.50 -8.61
N LEU A 29 5.75 5.75 -8.18
CA LEU A 29 4.54 5.06 -8.63
C LEU A 29 3.81 5.83 -9.74
N GLN A 30 4.45 6.76 -10.44
CA GLN A 30 3.87 7.38 -11.63
C GLN A 30 3.48 6.33 -12.68
N TYR A 31 2.49 6.67 -13.52
CA TYR A 31 1.93 5.73 -14.49
C TYR A 31 3.00 5.15 -15.43
N GLU A 32 3.88 6.00 -15.95
CA GLU A 32 4.96 5.61 -16.86
C GLU A 32 5.93 4.62 -16.20
N MET A 33 6.31 4.87 -14.94
CA MET A 33 7.18 3.99 -14.16
C MET A 33 6.53 2.61 -13.97
N ARG A 34 5.26 2.57 -13.51
CA ARG A 34 4.52 1.31 -13.36
C ARG A 34 4.34 0.58 -14.68
N LEU A 35 4.08 1.30 -15.77
CA LEU A 35 3.91 0.69 -17.09
C LEU A 35 5.22 0.07 -17.59
N GLN A 36 6.32 0.83 -17.52
CA GLN A 36 7.61 0.38 -17.98
C GLN A 36 8.12 -0.81 -17.15
N TYR A 37 8.26 -0.61 -15.84
CA TYR A 37 8.92 -1.58 -14.99
C TYR A 37 8.06 -2.80 -14.67
N MET A 38 6.73 -2.66 -14.57
CA MET A 38 5.85 -3.77 -14.15
C MET A 38 5.02 -4.40 -15.27
N LYS A 39 5.13 -3.91 -16.51
CA LYS A 39 4.47 -4.50 -17.68
C LYS A 39 5.42 -4.70 -18.85
N HIS A 40 6.14 -3.68 -19.31
CA HIS A 40 7.00 -3.83 -20.50
C HIS A 40 8.22 -4.73 -20.27
N TYR A 41 8.80 -4.69 -19.07
CA TYR A 41 9.94 -5.53 -18.71
C TYR A 41 9.58 -6.93 -18.24
N PHE A 42 8.29 -7.25 -18.13
CA PHE A 42 7.83 -8.59 -17.79
C PHE A 42 7.33 -9.32 -19.05
N PRO A 43 7.41 -10.66 -19.09
CA PRO A 43 6.78 -11.45 -20.14
C PRO A 43 5.27 -11.14 -20.26
N ILE A 44 4.73 -11.34 -21.46
CA ILE A 44 3.29 -11.22 -21.69
C ILE A 44 2.55 -12.19 -20.76
N ASP A 45 1.50 -11.69 -20.10
CA ASP A 45 0.69 -12.42 -19.13
C ASP A 45 1.43 -12.97 -17.90
N TYR A 46 2.64 -12.49 -17.63
CA TYR A 46 3.35 -12.84 -16.41
C TYR A 46 2.57 -12.44 -15.16
N THR A 47 2.54 -13.35 -14.18
CA THR A 47 1.90 -13.16 -12.88
C THR A 47 2.83 -13.61 -11.76
N VAL A 48 2.77 -12.91 -10.64
CA VAL A 48 3.36 -13.35 -9.37
C VAL A 48 2.29 -14.04 -8.52
N GLN A 49 2.70 -15.04 -7.75
CA GLN A 49 1.83 -15.66 -6.76
C GLN A 49 1.86 -14.83 -5.48
N VAL A 50 0.68 -14.43 -5.03
CA VAL A 50 0.48 -13.66 -3.80
C VAL A 50 -0.64 -14.29 -2.97
N GLN A 51 -0.67 -14.05 -1.67
CA GLN A 51 -1.81 -14.42 -0.83
C GLN A 51 -3.03 -13.55 -1.17
N TYR A 52 -4.23 -14.06 -0.93
CA TYR A 52 -5.46 -13.29 -1.18
C TYR A 52 -5.47 -11.96 -0.41
N GLU A 53 -4.99 -11.99 0.83
CA GLU A 53 -4.88 -10.85 1.74
C GLU A 53 -3.82 -9.82 1.28
N GLU A 54 -2.87 -10.20 0.43
CA GLU A 54 -1.87 -9.31 -0.19
C GLU A 54 -2.45 -8.49 -1.38
N VAL A 55 -3.76 -8.58 -1.65
CA VAL A 55 -4.44 -7.83 -2.71
C VAL A 55 -5.44 -6.83 -2.13
N LEU A 56 -4.94 -5.62 -1.81
CA LEU A 56 -5.75 -4.54 -1.25
C LEU A 56 -6.23 -3.56 -2.33
N ARG A 57 -7.54 -3.51 -2.60
CA ARG A 57 -8.18 -2.59 -3.56
C ARG A 57 -8.93 -1.48 -2.84
N PRO A 58 -9.25 -0.35 -3.52
CA PRO A 58 -10.10 0.70 -2.94
C PRO A 58 -11.43 0.19 -2.37
N SER A 59 -12.04 -0.83 -2.99
CA SER A 59 -13.27 -1.47 -2.48
C SER A 59 -13.08 -2.15 -1.13
N ASN A 60 -11.89 -2.70 -0.85
CA ASN A 60 -11.57 -3.27 0.47
C ASN A 60 -11.53 -2.16 1.53
N ILE A 61 -10.92 -1.02 1.20
CA ILE A 61 -10.84 0.16 2.08
C ILE A 61 -12.23 0.68 2.40
N THR A 62 -13.08 0.90 1.39
CA THR A 62 -14.47 1.36 1.61
C THR A 62 -15.24 0.40 2.53
N ARG A 63 -15.08 -0.92 2.35
CA ARG A 63 -15.75 -1.92 3.19
C ARG A 63 -15.26 -1.86 4.64
N LEU A 64 -13.95 -1.73 4.87
CA LEU A 64 -13.38 -1.66 6.22
C LEU A 64 -13.74 -0.34 6.92
N ARG A 65 -13.73 0.78 6.19
CA ARG A 65 -14.16 2.09 6.71
C ARG A 65 -15.62 2.06 7.19
N ASN A 66 -16.50 1.38 6.44
CA ASN A 66 -17.89 1.17 6.87
C ASN A 66 -18.03 0.27 8.11
N GLY A 67 -17.01 -0.57 8.38
CA GLY A 67 -16.91 -1.43 9.56
C GLY A 67 -16.17 -0.80 10.74
N THR A 68 -16.19 0.53 10.86
CA THR A 68 -15.61 1.31 11.97
C THR A 68 -14.08 1.21 12.13
N VAL A 69 -13.34 0.89 11.07
CA VAL A 69 -11.86 0.92 11.10
C VAL A 69 -11.36 2.35 10.90
N SER A 70 -10.45 2.79 11.77
CA SER A 70 -9.78 4.10 11.72
C SER A 70 -8.94 4.31 10.45
N GLU A 71 -8.69 5.58 10.09
CA GLU A 71 -7.85 5.90 8.94
C GLU A 71 -6.38 5.52 9.21
N ALA A 72 -5.90 5.67 10.44
CA ALA A 72 -4.58 5.23 10.87
C ALA A 72 -4.41 3.72 10.66
N ALA A 73 -5.38 2.89 11.07
CA ALA A 73 -5.30 1.45 10.84
C ALA A 73 -5.44 1.06 9.37
N LEU A 74 -6.21 1.80 8.57
CA LEU A 74 -6.26 1.59 7.12
C LEU A 74 -4.92 1.90 6.44
N ARG A 75 -4.23 2.96 6.88
CA ARG A 75 -2.88 3.31 6.43
C ARG A 75 -1.85 2.24 6.84
N TYR A 76 -1.92 1.78 8.07
CA TYR A 76 -1.12 0.67 8.58
C TYR A 76 -1.33 -0.62 7.76
N LEU A 77 -2.59 -0.97 7.46
CA LEU A 77 -2.91 -2.11 6.59
C LEU A 77 -2.34 -1.92 5.18
N TRP A 78 -2.52 -0.74 4.59
CA TRP A 78 -2.00 -0.42 3.27
C TRP A 78 -0.48 -0.56 3.19
N PHE A 79 0.23 -0.10 4.21
CA PHE A 79 1.67 -0.24 4.34
C PHE A 79 2.09 -1.71 4.28
N HIS A 80 1.53 -2.56 5.15
CA HIS A 80 1.88 -3.97 5.21
C HIS A 80 1.58 -4.71 3.91
N VAL A 81 0.39 -4.50 3.33
CA VAL A 81 0.01 -5.14 2.06
C VAL A 81 0.91 -4.67 0.91
N SER A 82 1.19 -3.36 0.82
CA SER A 82 1.95 -2.81 -0.30
C SER A 82 3.44 -3.16 -0.21
N SER A 83 4.01 -3.14 1.00
CA SER A 83 5.39 -3.58 1.24
C SER A 83 5.56 -5.06 0.85
N GLN A 84 4.62 -5.91 1.27
CA GLN A 84 4.63 -7.33 0.90
C GLN A 84 4.45 -7.53 -0.61
N ALA A 85 3.55 -6.78 -1.25
CA ALA A 85 3.40 -6.85 -2.70
C ALA A 85 4.69 -6.47 -3.46
N VAL A 86 5.43 -5.46 -3.00
CA VAL A 86 6.74 -5.09 -3.57
C VAL A 86 7.77 -6.19 -3.32
N LEU A 87 7.81 -6.76 -2.12
CA LEU A 87 8.69 -7.88 -1.79
C LEU A 87 8.45 -9.08 -2.71
N ARG A 88 7.19 -9.52 -2.88
CA ARG A 88 6.83 -10.63 -3.78
C ARG A 88 7.26 -10.40 -5.22
N ILE A 89 7.15 -9.15 -5.69
CA ILE A 89 7.64 -8.79 -7.03
C ILE A 89 9.17 -8.85 -7.05
N HIS A 90 9.85 -8.33 -6.03
CA HIS A 90 11.30 -8.32 -5.97
C HIS A 90 11.88 -9.74 -5.94
N GLU A 91 11.36 -10.63 -5.11
CA GLU A 91 11.84 -12.02 -4.92
C GLU A 91 11.90 -12.84 -6.21
N VAL A 92 11.05 -12.56 -7.20
CA VAL A 92 11.02 -13.29 -8.47
C VAL A 92 11.96 -12.71 -9.53
N LEU A 93 12.57 -11.56 -9.27
CA LEU A 93 13.45 -10.88 -10.22
C LEU A 93 14.90 -11.31 -10.00
N PRO A 94 15.68 -11.63 -11.04
CA PRO A 94 17.12 -11.71 -10.90
C PRO A 94 17.71 -10.30 -10.75
N GLU A 95 18.88 -10.16 -10.11
CA GLU A 95 19.56 -8.87 -9.90
C GLU A 95 19.80 -8.09 -11.22
N LYS A 96 20.05 -8.81 -12.31
CA LYS A 96 20.26 -8.23 -13.65
C LYS A 96 18.96 -7.77 -14.33
N HIS A 97 17.80 -8.06 -13.75
CA HIS A 97 16.51 -7.66 -14.33
C HIS A 97 16.38 -6.13 -14.30
N PRO A 98 15.90 -5.49 -15.38
CA PRO A 98 15.84 -4.03 -15.45
C PRO A 98 14.90 -3.40 -14.41
N SER A 99 13.94 -4.16 -13.87
CA SER A 99 13.06 -3.73 -12.78
C SER A 99 13.60 -3.99 -11.37
N TRP A 100 14.73 -4.71 -11.21
CA TRP A 100 15.29 -5.06 -9.91
C TRP A 100 15.57 -3.82 -9.06
N LYS A 101 16.35 -2.88 -9.61
CA LYS A 101 16.68 -1.62 -8.92
C LYS A 101 15.44 -0.79 -8.60
N TYR A 102 14.48 -0.71 -9.53
CA TYR A 102 13.22 0.00 -9.30
C TYR A 102 12.45 -0.59 -8.11
N THR A 103 12.33 -1.92 -8.03
CA THR A 103 11.67 -2.58 -6.89
C THR A 103 12.45 -2.43 -5.58
N GLN A 104 13.80 -2.41 -5.64
CA GLN A 104 14.65 -2.17 -4.48
C GLN A 104 14.45 -0.76 -3.91
N GLU A 105 14.36 0.26 -4.77
CA GLU A 105 14.09 1.64 -4.35
C GLU A 105 12.69 1.78 -3.70
N LEU A 106 11.67 1.08 -4.23
CA LEU A 106 10.36 1.03 -3.59
C LEU A 106 10.42 0.35 -2.22
N TYR A 107 11.14 -0.77 -2.12
CA TYR A 107 11.35 -1.48 -0.86
C TYR A 107 12.01 -0.58 0.20
N GLN A 108 13.06 0.17 -0.17
CA GLN A 108 13.72 1.14 0.73
C GLN A 108 12.77 2.25 1.23
N LEU A 109 11.86 2.73 0.38
CA LEU A 109 10.85 3.70 0.80
C LEU A 109 9.83 3.08 1.77
N PHE A 110 9.46 1.82 1.57
CA PHE A 110 8.60 1.10 2.51
C PHE A 110 9.33 0.81 3.83
N ASP A 111 10.61 0.45 3.82
CA ASP A 111 11.39 0.29 5.06
C ASP A 111 11.43 1.59 5.87
N ALA A 112 11.72 2.73 5.22
CA ALA A 112 11.68 4.03 5.87
C ALA A 112 10.29 4.36 6.43
N LEU A 113 9.22 3.96 5.74
CA LEU A 113 7.85 4.13 6.23
C LEU A 113 7.55 3.19 7.41
N GLY A 114 8.15 1.99 7.43
CA GLY A 114 8.09 1.06 8.55
C GLY A 114 8.69 1.65 9.83
N GLU A 115 9.78 2.43 9.70
CA GLU A 115 10.36 3.18 10.83
C GLU A 115 9.44 4.29 11.36
N GLU A 116 8.60 4.89 10.51
CA GLU A 116 7.55 5.79 10.98
C GLU A 116 6.45 5.03 11.72
N TYR A 117 6.05 3.85 11.22
CA TYR A 117 5.04 3.01 11.86
C TYR A 117 5.51 2.35 13.17
N SER A 118 6.81 2.12 13.36
CA SER A 118 7.36 1.55 14.59
C SER A 118 7.13 2.44 15.82
N LYS A 119 6.89 3.74 15.59
CA LYS A 119 6.58 4.74 16.62
C LYS A 119 5.14 4.61 17.15
N TYR A 120 4.25 3.93 16.43
CA TYR A 120 2.86 3.73 16.83
C TYR A 120 2.71 2.59 17.83
N ARG A 121 1.77 2.72 18.76
CA ARG A 121 1.44 1.61 19.66
C ARG A 121 0.54 0.63 18.90
N GLN A 122 0.94 -0.63 18.86
CA GLN A 122 0.16 -1.68 18.20
C GLN A 122 -1.24 -1.88 18.81
N THR A 123 -1.46 -1.44 20.06
CA THR A 123 -2.76 -1.43 20.73
C THR A 123 -3.79 -0.50 20.07
N ASP A 124 -3.33 0.41 19.21
CA ASP A 124 -4.17 1.42 18.57
C ASP A 124 -4.73 0.93 17.22
N VAL A 125 -4.37 -0.30 16.81
CA VAL A 125 -4.85 -0.93 15.59
C VAL A 125 -6.02 -1.85 15.92
N GLU A 126 -7.15 -1.67 15.24
CA GLU A 126 -8.32 -2.52 15.44
C GLU A 126 -7.99 -3.99 15.11
N THR A 127 -8.56 -4.91 15.89
CA THR A 127 -8.28 -6.34 15.82
C THR A 127 -8.46 -6.92 14.42
N VAL A 128 -9.48 -6.46 13.68
CA VAL A 128 -9.74 -6.87 12.30
C VAL A 128 -8.56 -6.56 11.37
N VAL A 129 -7.86 -5.44 11.57
CA VAL A 129 -6.68 -5.09 10.79
C VAL A 129 -5.47 -5.90 11.26
N ALA A 130 -5.28 -6.00 12.58
CA ALA A 130 -4.18 -6.78 13.15
C ALA A 130 -4.21 -8.25 12.70
N ASP A 131 -5.40 -8.86 12.64
CA ASP A 131 -5.60 -10.23 12.16
C ASP A 131 -5.23 -10.39 10.68
N VAL A 132 -5.61 -9.44 9.84
CA VAL A 132 -5.24 -9.45 8.41
C VAL A 132 -3.72 -9.29 8.24
N VAL A 133 -3.10 -8.37 8.98
CA VAL A 133 -1.64 -8.18 8.96
C VAL A 133 -0.93 -9.46 9.41
N LYS A 134 -1.42 -10.12 10.45
CA LYS A 134 -0.89 -11.40 10.91
C LYS A 134 -0.99 -12.48 9.84
N LEU A 135 -2.11 -12.56 9.10
CA LEU A 135 -2.28 -13.52 8.01
C LEU A 135 -1.25 -13.28 6.90
N ILE A 136 -1.08 -12.02 6.48
CA ILE A 136 -0.10 -11.63 5.45
C ILE A 136 1.31 -12.11 5.78
N HIS A 137 1.73 -12.00 7.04
CA HIS A 137 3.07 -12.40 7.49
C HIS A 137 3.17 -13.88 7.93
N SER A 138 2.07 -14.64 7.89
CA SER A 138 2.08 -16.06 8.29
C SER A 138 2.56 -16.97 7.16
N ALA A 139 3.64 -17.70 7.39
CA ALA A 139 4.11 -18.74 6.48
C ALA A 139 3.16 -19.95 6.55
N GLY A 140 2.35 -20.19 5.51
CA GLY A 140 1.48 -21.37 5.44
C GLY A 140 0.12 -21.18 4.76
N ALA A 141 -0.24 -19.97 4.32
CA ALA A 141 -1.50 -19.70 3.62
C ALA A 141 -1.48 -20.07 2.12
N GLU A 142 -0.66 -21.04 1.71
CA GLU A 142 -0.54 -21.49 0.30
C GLU A 142 -1.90 -21.92 -0.30
N SER A 143 -2.85 -22.32 0.55
CA SER A 143 -4.22 -22.68 0.16
C SER A 143 -5.08 -21.51 -0.33
N ARG A 144 -4.65 -20.25 -0.18
CA ARG A 144 -5.36 -19.04 -0.65
C ARG A 144 -4.48 -18.13 -1.52
N SER A 145 -3.66 -18.74 -2.38
CA SER A 145 -2.83 -17.99 -3.33
C SER A 145 -3.64 -17.49 -4.54
N LYS A 146 -3.16 -16.41 -5.15
CA LYS A 146 -3.72 -15.77 -6.34
C LYS A 146 -2.61 -15.34 -7.28
N ALA A 147 -2.77 -15.68 -8.55
CA ALA A 147 -1.93 -15.16 -9.62
C ALA A 147 -2.34 -13.71 -9.96
N VAL A 148 -1.42 -12.75 -9.79
CA VAL A 148 -1.67 -11.33 -10.06
C VAL A 148 -0.55 -10.74 -10.90
N ARG A 149 -0.89 -9.90 -11.87
CA ARG A 149 0.12 -9.16 -12.66
C ARG A 149 0.85 -8.15 -11.76
N PRO A 150 2.19 -8.03 -11.82
CA PRO A 150 2.96 -7.07 -11.01
C PRO A 150 2.42 -5.64 -11.10
N LYS A 151 2.06 -5.17 -12.31
CA LYS A 151 1.49 -3.83 -12.50
C LYS A 151 0.19 -3.64 -11.73
N ALA A 152 -0.65 -4.66 -11.62
CA ALA A 152 -1.93 -4.56 -10.92
C ALA A 152 -1.73 -4.39 -9.40
N LEU A 153 -0.69 -4.99 -8.82
CA LEU A 153 -0.31 -4.80 -7.42
C LEU A 153 0.12 -3.34 -7.18
N LEU A 154 1.00 -2.78 -8.02
CA LEU A 154 1.41 -1.38 -7.87
C LEU A 154 0.30 -0.38 -8.21
N ASP A 155 -0.60 -0.71 -9.14
CA ASP A 155 -1.80 0.09 -9.42
C ASP A 155 -2.72 0.16 -8.20
N ASN A 156 -2.90 -0.96 -7.49
CA ASN A 156 -3.67 -1.03 -6.26
C ASN A 156 -2.98 -0.23 -5.14
N CYS A 157 -1.67 -0.40 -4.95
CA CYS A 157 -0.85 0.35 -4.01
C CYS A 157 -1.06 1.86 -4.17
N LEU A 158 -0.88 2.40 -5.37
CA LEU A 158 -1.05 3.85 -5.61
C LEU A 158 -2.48 4.32 -5.37
N LYS A 159 -3.48 3.58 -5.86
CA LYS A 159 -4.89 3.98 -5.72
C LYS A 159 -5.32 4.06 -4.27
N VAL A 160 -4.93 3.07 -3.47
CA VAL A 160 -5.21 3.05 -2.03
C VAL A 160 -4.42 4.14 -1.30
N MET A 161 -3.14 4.32 -1.63
CA MET A 161 -2.34 5.40 -1.06
C MET A 161 -2.98 6.77 -1.30
N ARG A 162 -3.39 7.08 -2.54
CA ARG A 162 -4.09 8.33 -2.86
C ARG A 162 -5.43 8.46 -2.12
N MET A 163 -6.13 7.36 -1.86
CA MET A 163 -7.38 7.36 -1.10
C MET A 163 -7.18 7.70 0.38
N LEU A 164 -6.07 7.25 0.98
CA LEU A 164 -5.79 7.40 2.42
C LEU A 164 -4.96 8.64 2.75
N TYR A 165 -4.13 9.09 1.81
CA TYR A 165 -3.18 10.18 1.98
C TYR A 165 -3.48 11.42 1.12
N GLY A 166 -4.41 11.32 0.15
CA GLY A 166 -4.71 12.40 -0.79
C GLY A 166 -5.05 13.72 -0.13
N VAL A 167 -5.99 13.69 0.82
CA VAL A 167 -6.39 14.87 1.60
C VAL A 167 -5.33 15.24 2.65
N PRO A 168 -4.91 14.35 3.57
CA PRO A 168 -4.03 14.75 4.68
C PRO A 168 -2.60 15.12 4.26
N CYS A 169 -2.12 14.67 3.10
CA CYS A 169 -0.77 14.97 2.59
C CYS A 169 -0.77 15.78 1.30
N GLU A 170 -1.94 16.22 0.82
CA GLU A 170 -2.11 16.98 -0.42
C GLU A 170 -1.45 16.27 -1.62
N LEU A 171 -1.63 14.95 -1.72
CA LEU A 171 -1.12 14.18 -2.85
C LEU A 171 -1.92 14.58 -4.10
N GLY A 172 -1.38 15.53 -4.86
CA GLY A 172 -2.04 16.04 -6.06
C GLY A 172 -2.32 14.94 -7.09
N THR A 173 -3.35 15.15 -7.91
CA THR A 173 -3.60 14.38 -9.13
C THR A 173 -2.63 14.83 -10.22
N ARG A 174 -1.33 14.53 -10.07
CA ARG A 174 -0.41 14.53 -11.19
C ARG A 174 -0.49 13.21 -11.94
#